data_AF-A0A2D4FP37-F1
#
_entry.id   AF-A0A2D4FP37-F1
#
_cell.length_a   1.000
_cell.length_b   1.000
_cell.length_c   1.000
_cell.angle_alpha   90.00
_cell.angle_beta   90.00
_cell.angle_gamma   90.00
#
_symmetry.space_group_name_H-M   'P 1'
#
loop_
_entity.id
_entity.type
_entity.pdbx_description
1 polymer ?
#
loop_
_entity_poly.entity_id
_entity_poly.type
_entity_poly.pdbx_seq_one_letter_code
_entity_poly.pdbx_strand_id
1 'polypeptide(L)'
;YPNLIQVRQGKVTRQGKFKPNSYTYRTKAGTVLLHKSTINRESSKLYSRWLTYFMAVKSNGGVFVRDSSQVHPLAVLLMTDTDVYVRDDGWRATISLVDSDLLVLEGDSYTIRLLRDFRVALSRMVETCLCYEMAAIPGDLHHQHSQLLDILVDLLKGPSTNFGT
;
A
#
# COMPACT_ATOMS: atom_id res chain seq x y z
N TYR A 1 -0.18 -8.51 2.93
CA TYR A 1 0.71 -8.56 1.73
C TYR A 1 0.96 -10.03 1.38
N PRO A 2 1.15 -10.47 0.13
CA PRO A 2 1.34 -9.73 -1.13
C PRO A 2 0.05 -9.41 -1.91
N ASN A 3 -1.12 -9.80 -1.39
CA ASN A 3 -2.40 -9.57 -2.04
C ASN A 3 -2.78 -8.08 -2.03
N LEU A 4 -2.46 -7.39 -3.12
CA LEU A 4 -2.71 -5.96 -3.31
C LEU A 4 -3.47 -5.72 -4.61
N ILE A 5 -4.42 -4.80 -4.56
CA ILE A 5 -5.21 -4.33 -5.71
C ILE A 5 -4.97 -2.83 -5.84
N GLN A 6 -4.55 -2.41 -7.03
CA GLN A 6 -4.62 -1.01 -7.45
C GLN A 6 -6.02 -0.74 -8.01
N VAL A 7 -6.64 0.33 -7.51
CA VAL A 7 -7.91 0.85 -7.98
C VAL A 7 -7.64 2.05 -8.88
N ARG A 8 -8.24 2.05 -10.07
CA ARG A 8 -8.27 3.24 -10.94
C ARG A 8 -9.71 3.67 -11.16
N GLN A 9 -9.97 4.96 -10.99
CA GLN A 9 -11.25 5.57 -11.31
C GLN A 9 -11.35 5.84 -12.81
N GLY A 10 -12.55 5.68 -13.35
CA GLY A 10 -12.81 5.72 -14.77
C GLY A 10 -12.64 4.35 -15.44
N LYS A 11 -13.53 4.04 -16.38
CA LYS A 11 -13.41 2.88 -17.27
C LYS A 11 -13.84 3.27 -18.68
N VAL A 12 -13.09 2.82 -19.67
CA VAL A 12 -13.52 2.85 -21.08
C VAL A 12 -14.25 1.55 -21.39
N THR A 13 -15.47 1.63 -21.91
CA THR A 13 -16.22 0.44 -22.33
C THR A 13 -15.64 -0.15 -23.61
N ARG A 14 -16.01 -1.38 -23.95
CA ARG A 14 -15.63 -2.00 -25.24
C ARG A 14 -16.10 -1.19 -26.46
N GLN A 15 -17.13 -0.36 -26.29
CA GLN A 15 -17.68 0.54 -27.30
C GLN A 15 -16.97 1.91 -27.31
N GLY A 16 -15.87 2.07 -26.58
CA GLY A 16 -15.11 3.33 -26.50
C GLY A 16 -15.70 4.39 -25.58
N LYS A 17 -16.85 4.14 -24.93
CA LYS A 17 -17.50 5.12 -24.05
C LYS A 17 -16.79 5.21 -22.70
N PHE A 18 -16.38 6.40 -22.30
CA PHE A 18 -15.82 6.64 -20.97
C PHE A 18 -16.91 6.70 -19.89
N LYS A 19 -16.68 6.03 -18.76
CA LYS A 19 -17.54 6.03 -17.57
C LYS A 19 -16.75 6.55 -16.35
N PRO A 20 -16.87 7.83 -15.98
CA PRO A 20 -16.06 8.44 -14.91
C PRO A 20 -16.36 7.87 -13.52
N ASN A 21 -17.63 7.50 -13.26
CA ASN A 21 -18.07 7.00 -11.95
C ASN A 21 -17.94 5.48 -11.81
N SER A 22 -16.95 4.88 -12.48
CA SER A 22 -16.69 3.45 -12.42
C SER A 22 -15.26 3.18 -12.01
N TYR A 23 -15.01 2.02 -11.41
CA TYR A 23 -13.67 1.62 -11.00
C TYR A 23 -13.17 0.43 -11.82
N THR A 24 -11.86 0.37 -11.98
CA THR A 24 -11.14 -0.80 -12.47
C THR A 24 -10.15 -1.26 -11.41
N TYR A 25 -9.97 -2.58 -11.32
CA TYR A 25 -9.18 -3.23 -10.27
C TYR A 25 -8.11 -4.10 -10.92
N ARG A 26 -6.86 -3.96 -10.47
CA ARG A 26 -5.72 -4.72 -10.99
C ARG A 26 -4.86 -5.23 -9.84
N THR A 27 -4.43 -6.48 -9.95
CA THR A 27 -3.35 -7.07 -9.16
C THR A 27 -2.09 -7.20 -10.03
N LYS A 28 -0.96 -7.62 -9.44
CA LYS A 28 0.25 -7.91 -10.22
C LYS A 28 0.04 -8.98 -11.30
N ALA A 29 -0.92 -9.89 -11.08
CA ALA A 29 -1.27 -10.95 -12.03
C ALA A 29 -2.26 -10.50 -13.12
N GLY A 30 -2.78 -9.27 -13.05
CA GLY A 30 -3.71 -8.72 -14.03
C GLY A 30 -5.02 -8.21 -13.44
N THR A 31 -5.99 -7.96 -14.32
CA THR A 31 -7.30 -7.42 -13.96
C THR A 31 -8.10 -8.40 -13.11
N VAL A 32 -8.75 -7.87 -12.07
CA VAL A 32 -9.65 -8.63 -11.19
C VAL A 32 -11.01 -7.94 -11.10
N LEU A 33 -12.01 -8.67 -10.60
CA LEU A 33 -13.34 -8.15 -10.32
C LEU A 33 -13.66 -8.31 -8.83
N LEU A 34 -14.37 -7.35 -8.26
CA LEU A 34 -14.92 -7.48 -6.92
C LEU A 34 -16.21 -8.30 -6.96
N HIS A 35 -16.29 -9.38 -6.18
CA HIS A 35 -17.48 -10.20 -6.05
C HIS A 35 -18.58 -9.46 -5.27
N LYS A 36 -19.87 -9.83 -5.42
CA LYS A 36 -20.98 -9.17 -4.69
C LYS A 36 -20.92 -9.32 -3.16
N SER A 37 -20.07 -10.21 -2.66
CA SER A 37 -19.87 -10.42 -1.23
C SER A 37 -18.99 -9.38 -0.57
N THR A 38 -18.20 -8.59 -1.33
CA THR A 38 -17.35 -7.57 -0.73
C THR A 38 -18.04 -6.21 -0.71
N ILE A 39 -17.99 -5.53 0.43
CA ILE A 39 -18.60 -4.21 0.64
C ILE A 39 -18.05 -3.14 -0.30
N ASN A 40 -16.78 -3.26 -0.73
CA ASN A 40 -16.15 -2.26 -1.60
C ASN A 40 -16.64 -2.34 -3.05
N ARG A 41 -17.40 -3.37 -3.45
CA ARG A 41 -17.97 -3.47 -4.81
C ARG A 41 -18.98 -2.36 -5.09
N GLU A 42 -19.81 -2.05 -4.10
CA GLU A 42 -20.90 -1.08 -4.22
C GLU A 42 -20.53 0.30 -3.66
N SER A 43 -19.28 0.48 -3.25
CA SER A 43 -18.81 1.75 -2.71
C SER A 43 -18.85 2.84 -3.78
N SER A 44 -19.59 3.91 -3.49
CA SER A 44 -19.65 5.10 -4.33
C SER A 44 -18.34 5.89 -4.30
N LYS A 45 -17.61 5.84 -3.17
CA LYS A 45 -16.34 6.53 -2.98
C LYS A 45 -15.39 5.68 -2.15
N LEU A 46 -14.23 5.39 -2.74
CA LEU A 46 -13.11 4.79 -2.02
C LEU A 46 -12.21 5.93 -1.50
N TYR A 47 -11.80 5.81 -0.24
CA TYR A 47 -10.84 6.73 0.38
C TYR A 47 -9.39 6.31 0.12
N SER A 48 -9.16 5.12 -0.43
CA SER A 48 -7.85 4.68 -0.88
C SER A 48 -7.89 4.09 -2.28
N ARG A 49 -6.82 4.33 -3.06
CA ARG A 49 -6.59 3.68 -4.35
C ARG A 49 -5.99 2.28 -4.21
N TRP A 50 -5.79 1.78 -3.00
CA TRP A 50 -5.21 0.47 -2.73
C TRP A 50 -6.12 -0.35 -1.83
N LEU A 51 -6.36 -1.59 -2.23
CA LEU A 51 -7.07 -2.59 -1.43
C LEU A 51 -6.16 -3.79 -1.17
N THR A 52 -6.33 -4.44 -0.04
CA THR A 52 -5.83 -5.80 0.19
C THR A 52 -6.98 -6.79 0.22
N TYR A 53 -6.67 -8.08 0.01
CA TYR A 53 -7.65 -9.17 0.03
C TYR A 53 -7.00 -10.46 0.51
N PHE A 54 -7.81 -11.40 0.95
CA PHE A 54 -7.42 -12.74 1.33
C PHE A 54 -7.92 -13.77 0.32
N MET A 55 -9.20 -13.73 -0.03
CA MET A 55 -9.83 -14.74 -0.89
C MET A 55 -10.13 -14.21 -2.29
N ALA A 56 -9.65 -14.95 -3.29
CA ALA A 56 -10.00 -14.76 -4.69
C ALA A 56 -10.31 -16.12 -5.35
N VAL A 57 -11.30 -16.14 -6.24
CA VAL A 57 -11.75 -17.35 -6.92
C VAL A 57 -11.71 -17.12 -8.42
N LYS A 58 -11.12 -18.05 -9.17
CA LYS A 58 -11.17 -18.07 -10.63
C LYS A 58 -12.47 -18.74 -11.09
N SER A 59 -13.27 -18.04 -11.88
CA SER A 59 -14.53 -18.55 -12.44
C SER A 59 -14.79 -17.90 -13.80
N ASN A 60 -15.29 -18.67 -14.78
CA ASN A 60 -15.67 -18.16 -16.11
C ASN A 60 -14.60 -17.26 -16.78
N GLY A 61 -13.32 -17.65 -16.66
CA GLY A 61 -12.18 -16.90 -17.23
C GLY A 61 -11.80 -15.62 -16.49
N GLY A 62 -12.48 -15.25 -15.40
CA GLY A 62 -12.16 -14.10 -14.56
C GLY A 62 -11.68 -14.48 -13.15
N VAL A 63 -11.02 -13.55 -12.48
CA VAL A 63 -10.64 -13.66 -11.06
C VAL A 63 -11.53 -12.74 -10.23
N PHE A 64 -12.24 -13.32 -9.26
CA PHE A 64 -13.21 -12.64 -8.41
C PHE A 64 -12.72 -12.59 -6.96
N VAL A 65 -12.48 -11.38 -6.47
CA VAL A 65 -12.05 -11.10 -5.09
C VAL A 65 -13.29 -11.09 -4.18
N ARG A 66 -13.30 -11.93 -3.15
CA ARG A 66 -14.46 -12.21 -2.29
C ARG A 66 -14.55 -11.29 -1.07
N ASP A 67 -13.40 -10.88 -0.57
CA ASP A 67 -13.21 -9.95 0.54
C ASP A 67 -12.24 -8.86 0.11
N SER A 68 -12.36 -7.65 0.68
CA SER A 68 -11.38 -6.59 0.43
C SER A 68 -11.42 -5.55 1.54
N SER A 69 -10.25 -5.00 1.85
CA SER A 69 -10.07 -3.90 2.80
C SER A 69 -9.27 -2.79 2.14
N GLN A 70 -9.74 -1.55 2.27
CA GLN A 70 -8.98 -0.37 1.85
C GLN A 70 -7.75 -0.20 2.74
N VAL A 71 -6.59 0.13 2.16
CA VAL A 71 -5.33 0.26 2.90
C VAL A 71 -4.63 1.57 2.56
N HIS A 72 -3.98 2.20 3.52
CA HIS A 72 -3.22 3.43 3.30
C HIS A 72 -1.96 3.13 2.46
N PRO A 73 -1.61 3.95 1.44
CA PRO A 73 -0.41 3.71 0.62
C PRO A 73 0.87 3.62 1.44
N LEU A 74 1.03 4.49 2.45
CA LEU A 74 2.20 4.43 3.33
C LEU A 74 2.23 3.15 4.18
N ALA A 75 1.09 2.60 4.59
CA ALA A 75 1.10 1.31 5.31
C ALA A 75 1.62 0.20 4.39
N VAL A 76 1.23 0.21 3.11
CA VAL A 76 1.74 -0.73 2.12
C VAL A 76 3.24 -0.51 1.87
N LEU A 77 3.69 0.74 1.74
CA LEU A 77 5.10 1.04 1.54
C LEU A 77 5.96 0.65 2.75
N LEU A 78 5.54 1.01 3.96
CA LEU A 78 6.36 0.97 5.16
C LEU A 78 6.33 -0.38 5.88
N MET A 79 5.26 -1.16 5.75
CA MET A 79 5.04 -2.37 6.56
C MET A 79 5.06 -3.68 5.76
N THR A 80 5.35 -3.64 4.46
CA THR A 80 5.50 -4.86 3.66
C THR A 80 6.91 -5.44 3.83
N ASP A 81 7.09 -6.72 3.50
CA ASP A 81 8.36 -7.45 3.66
C ASP A 81 9.16 -7.54 2.34
N THR A 82 8.97 -6.56 1.45
CA THR A 82 9.64 -6.51 0.14
C THR A 82 10.59 -5.32 0.08
N ASP A 83 11.71 -5.44 -0.62
CA ASP A 83 12.58 -4.29 -0.81
C ASP A 83 11.87 -3.17 -1.57
N VAL A 84 12.42 -1.95 -1.42
CA VAL A 84 11.95 -0.76 -2.13
C VAL A 84 13.01 -0.28 -3.09
N TYR A 85 12.57 0.15 -4.27
CA TYR A 85 13.42 0.80 -5.25
C TYR A 85 13.15 2.31 -5.23
N VAL A 86 14.23 3.10 -5.14
CA VAL A 86 14.17 4.56 -5.20
C VAL A 86 14.81 5.02 -6.51
N ARG A 87 14.08 5.85 -7.26
CA ARG A 87 14.62 6.59 -8.42
C ARG A 87 14.57 8.07 -8.09
N ASP A 88 15.72 8.72 -8.11
CA ASP A 88 15.89 10.11 -7.69
C ASP A 88 16.65 10.87 -8.79
N ASP A 89 16.03 11.90 -9.36
CA ASP A 89 16.65 12.78 -10.37
C ASP A 89 17.24 14.06 -9.77
N GLY A 90 17.18 14.21 -8.44
CA GLY A 90 17.66 15.35 -7.67
C GLY A 90 16.58 16.38 -7.34
N TRP A 91 15.47 16.43 -8.07
CA TRP A 91 14.33 17.33 -7.81
C TRP A 91 13.09 16.56 -7.41
N ARG A 92 12.86 15.42 -8.07
CA ARG A 92 11.80 14.48 -7.77
C ARG A 92 12.40 13.11 -7.53
N ALA A 93 11.77 12.40 -6.62
CA ALA A 93 12.05 11.01 -6.40
C ALA A 93 10.76 10.20 -6.41
N THR A 94 10.91 8.95 -6.79
CA THR A 94 9.86 7.95 -6.69
C THR A 94 10.34 6.79 -5.86
N ILE A 95 9.43 6.19 -5.11
CA ILE A 95 9.65 4.95 -4.36
C ILE A 95 8.58 3.93 -4.73
N SER A 96 9.02 2.71 -5.01
CA SER A 96 8.15 1.60 -5.39
C SER A 96 8.58 0.31 -4.72
N LEU A 97 7.68 -0.67 -4.66
CA LEU A 97 8.01 -2.02 -4.21
C LEU A 97 8.78 -2.76 -5.31
N VAL A 98 9.82 -3.52 -4.94
CA VAL A 98 10.66 -4.23 -5.93
C VAL A 98 9.88 -5.33 -6.66
N ASP A 99 8.97 -6.00 -5.99
CA ASP A 99 8.18 -7.12 -6.52
C ASP A 99 6.79 -6.70 -7.04
N SER A 100 6.50 -5.39 -7.08
CA SER A 100 5.20 -4.89 -7.54
C SER A 100 5.25 -3.48 -8.14
N ASP A 101 4.66 -3.35 -9.33
CA ASP A 101 4.43 -2.09 -10.04
C ASP A 101 3.08 -1.42 -9.68
N LEU A 102 2.38 -1.91 -8.65
CA LEU A 102 1.05 -1.42 -8.26
C LEU A 102 1.10 -0.14 -7.42
N LEU A 103 2.20 0.07 -6.69
CA LEU A 103 2.41 1.20 -5.80
C LEU A 103 3.69 1.92 -6.22
N VAL A 104 3.52 3.15 -6.67
CA VAL A 104 4.61 4.10 -6.90
C VAL A 104 4.19 5.38 -6.21
N LEU A 105 4.99 5.82 -5.24
CA LEU A 105 4.80 7.11 -4.59
C LEU A 105 5.85 8.08 -5.12
N GLU A 106 5.44 9.32 -5.35
CA GLU A 106 6.28 10.39 -5.88
C GLU A 106 6.29 11.54 -4.88
N GLY A 107 7.44 12.22 -4.76
CA GLY A 107 7.63 13.38 -3.92
C GLY A 107 8.97 14.05 -4.21
N ASP A 108 9.33 15.04 -3.39
CA ASP A 108 10.68 15.58 -3.40
C ASP A 108 11.69 14.55 -2.88
N SER A 109 12.95 14.70 -3.31
CA SER A 109 14.03 13.76 -2.97
C SER A 109 14.24 13.61 -1.46
N TYR A 110 14.05 14.68 -0.67
CA TYR A 110 14.22 14.62 0.77
C TYR A 110 13.13 13.76 1.42
N THR A 111 11.87 14.01 1.11
CA THR A 111 10.73 13.24 1.63
C THR A 111 10.83 11.77 1.29
N ILE A 112 11.19 11.43 0.05
CA ILE A 112 11.32 10.03 -0.38
C ILE A 112 12.47 9.31 0.34
N ARG A 113 13.62 9.98 0.51
CA ARG A 113 14.74 9.42 1.30
C ARG A 113 14.33 9.23 2.75
N LEU A 114 13.63 10.19 3.34
CA LEU A 114 13.14 10.08 4.71
C LEU A 114 12.17 8.91 4.89
N LEU A 115 11.24 8.68 3.95
CA LEU A 115 10.35 7.51 3.96
C LEU A 115 11.12 6.19 3.86
N ARG A 116 12.16 6.14 3.03
CA ARG A 116 13.03 4.97 2.91
C ARG A 116 13.79 4.70 4.22
N ASP A 117 14.38 5.73 4.81
CA ASP A 117 15.16 5.59 6.05
C ASP A 117 14.24 5.22 7.22
N PHE A 118 13.03 5.79 7.27
CA PHE A 118 12.01 5.43 8.25
C PHE A 118 11.58 3.96 8.11
N ARG A 119 11.39 3.47 6.88
CA ARG A 119 11.12 2.06 6.63
C ARG A 119 12.24 1.16 7.15
N VAL A 120 13.51 1.51 6.89
CA VAL A 120 14.66 0.75 7.40
C VAL A 120 14.67 0.73 8.93
N ALA A 121 14.35 1.85 9.59
CA ALA A 121 14.24 1.92 11.03
C ALA A 121 13.13 1.01 11.58
N LEU A 122 11.96 0.98 10.94
CA LEU A 122 10.87 0.06 11.29
C LEU A 122 11.26 -1.41 11.11
N SER A 123 11.93 -1.76 10.01
CA SER A 123 12.43 -3.14 9.79
C SER A 123 13.41 -3.57 10.87
N ARG A 124 14.38 -2.71 11.23
CA ARG A 124 15.33 -2.99 12.33
C ARG A 124 14.64 -3.15 13.68
N MET A 125 13.61 -2.35 13.96
CA MET A 125 12.78 -2.52 15.16
C MET A 125 12.14 -3.91 15.17
N VAL A 126 11.53 -4.34 14.06
CA VAL A 126 10.91 -5.67 13.96
C VAL A 126 11.96 -6.78 14.14
N GLU A 127 13.10 -6.70 13.46
CA GLU A 127 14.21 -7.66 13.61
C GLU A 127 14.68 -7.75 15.06
N THR A 128 14.83 -6.61 15.72
CA THR A 128 15.18 -6.56 17.15
C THR A 128 14.12 -7.27 17.99
N CYS A 129 12.84 -6.94 17.81
CA CYS A 129 11.75 -7.57 18.55
C CYS A 129 11.61 -9.08 18.28
N LEU A 130 12.08 -9.57 17.13
CA LEU A 130 12.13 -11.01 16.83
C LEU A 130 13.31 -11.73 17.51
N CYS A 131 14.41 -11.01 17.75
CA CYS A 131 15.62 -11.55 18.39
C CYS A 131 15.55 -11.59 19.92
N TYR A 132 14.65 -10.80 20.54
CA TYR A 132 14.51 -10.70 21.99
C TYR A 132 13.11 -11.11 22.44
N GLU A 133 12.98 -11.77 23.59
CA GLU A 133 11.72 -11.74 24.33
C GLU A 133 11.42 -10.28 24.69
N MET A 134 10.19 -9.80 24.47
CA MET A 134 9.87 -8.35 24.58
C MET A 134 10.30 -7.72 25.92
N ALA A 135 10.31 -8.48 27.01
CA ALA A 135 10.74 -8.03 28.34
C ALA A 135 12.26 -7.83 28.48
N ALA A 136 13.06 -8.35 27.55
CA ALA A 136 14.52 -8.28 27.55
C ALA A 136 15.07 -7.12 26.67
N ILE A 137 14.19 -6.35 26.03
CA ILE A 137 14.60 -5.19 25.22
C ILE A 137 15.10 -4.07 26.15
N PRO A 138 16.31 -3.51 25.92
CA PRO A 138 16.80 -2.36 26.68
C PRO A 138 15.82 -1.18 26.69
N GLY A 139 15.71 -0.48 27.83
CA GLY A 139 14.68 0.56 28.03
C GLY A 139 14.82 1.77 27.10
N ASP A 140 16.05 2.13 26.73
CA ASP A 140 16.36 3.15 25.72
C ASP A 140 15.86 2.74 24.33
N LEU A 141 16.05 1.47 23.97
CA LEU A 141 15.59 0.91 22.70
C LEU A 141 14.06 0.82 22.66
N HIS A 142 13.42 0.46 23.77
CA HIS A 142 11.97 0.51 23.92
C HIS A 142 11.42 1.94 23.70
N HIS A 143 12.10 2.96 24.23
CA HIS A 143 11.71 4.35 24.01
C HIS A 143 11.81 4.74 22.53
N GLN A 144 12.91 4.39 21.85
CA GLN A 144 13.08 4.63 20.42
C GLN A 144 11.99 3.93 19.58
N HIS A 145 11.68 2.67 19.89
CA HIS A 145 10.60 1.94 19.22
C HIS A 145 9.24 2.64 19.41
N SER A 146 8.97 3.15 20.61
CA SER A 146 7.74 3.89 20.89
C SER A 146 7.65 5.16 20.03
N GLN A 147 8.74 5.93 19.92
CA GLN A 147 8.80 7.12 19.05
C GLN A 147 8.60 6.78 17.56
N LEU A 148 9.19 5.69 17.07
CA LEU A 148 8.97 5.22 15.69
C LEU A 148 7.50 4.87 15.44
N LEU A 149 6.85 4.20 16.40
CA LEU A 149 5.43 3.86 16.30
C LEU A 149 4.54 5.11 16.33
N ASP A 150 4.85 6.10 17.16
CA ASP A 150 4.11 7.37 17.20
C ASP A 150 4.17 8.09 15.85
N ILE A 151 5.37 8.19 15.25
CA ILE A 151 5.55 8.76 13.91
C ILE A 151 4.76 7.96 12.86
N LEU A 152 4.79 6.63 12.91
CA LEU A 152 4.05 5.78 11.99
C LEU A 152 2.54 6.03 12.11
N VAL A 153 2.02 6.06 13.34
CA VAL A 153 0.60 6.31 13.62
C VAL A 153 0.19 7.67 13.07
N ASP A 154 0.99 8.72 13.29
CA ASP A 154 0.67 10.05 12.81
C ASP A 154 0.72 10.16 11.27
N LEU A 155 1.68 9.49 10.62
CA LEU A 155 1.71 9.38 9.16
C LEU A 155 0.46 8.68 8.59
N LEU A 156 -0.04 7.64 9.27
CA LEU A 156 -1.20 6.87 8.83
C LEU A 156 -2.55 7.52 9.14
N LYS A 157 -2.60 8.49 10.06
CA LYS A 157 -3.76 9.37 10.27
C LYS A 157 -3.91 10.40 9.16
N GLY A 158 -2.81 10.73 8.46
CA GLY A 158 -2.81 11.65 7.34
C GLY A 158 -3.70 11.16 6.17
N PRO A 159 -4.13 12.06 5.28
CA PRO A 159 -4.91 11.66 4.12
C PRO A 159 -4.06 10.84 3.14
N SER A 160 -4.64 9.75 2.65
CA SER A 160 -4.08 8.84 1.64
C SER A 160 -3.78 9.50 0.29
N THR A 161 -4.22 10.75 0.08
CA THR A 161 -4.08 11.52 -1.16
C THR A 161 -2.78 12.30 -1.26
N ASN A 162 -1.98 12.38 -0.19
CA ASN A 162 -0.75 13.18 -0.19
C ASN A 162 0.37 12.60 -1.05
N PHE A 163 0.24 11.34 -1.48
CA PHE A 163 1.17 10.67 -2.38
C PHE A 163 0.40 10.07 -3.54
N GLY A 164 0.37 10.76 -4.68
CA GLY A 164 -0.29 10.24 -5.87
C GLY A 164 -0.15 11.11 -7.11
N THR A 165 0.14 10.44 -8.23
CA THR A 165 -0.07 10.90 -9.62
C THR A 165 -1.55 11.11 -9.93
#